data_AF-A0A4T0UKU5-F1
#
_entry.id   AF-A0A4T0UKU5-F1
#
_cell.length_a   1.000
_cell.length_b   1.000
_cell.length_c   1.000
_cell.angle_alpha   90.00
_cell.angle_beta   90.00
_cell.angle_gamma   90.00
#
_symmetry.space_group_name_H-M   'P 1'
#
loop_
_entity.id
_entity.type
_entity.pdbx_description
1 polymer ?
#
loop_
_entity_poly.entity_id
_entity_poly.type
_entity_poly.pdbx_seq_one_letter_code
_entity_poly.pdbx_strand_id
1 'polypeptide(L)'
;MTDNQAPTATTVARNLDEIIALADTLLDQAINDARATIDGHSLPGGLAMIDLAPVSDPDSWQRRVDLHEHWQLPGPSPAIDADDDTGDGVKTLPVLQVLRWWSEQYRWAVGAVWDHIPTIRTEASFLRHHLDWARTADAARWTHLANDVRDCRTHLENITRAGSRDDRTRVVCDRPTCPTHPRLVRSYAPRYIAAWACVGCGAITPAKQVCDTCGRITPAGTDRTCTATARRQTTTSSECGGRLKPAADTLTCPRPCASTLPLEPVWDSHPEDDRWKCPACKHRYDDDALQRAHAAQLRREEAAKYVALPDARSTLAAQGRAPRTIAKWLGPVLEHVADHCTECGATWPPSEFNACPADLFDPATHELDRCGGELRAAFTGDPEAVIDGYCELKTRRVWVWWPDLWHRHLTTQTRRPTAG
;
A
#
# COMPACT_ATOMS: atom_id res chain seq x y z
N MET A 1 -37.83 6.66 3.01
CA MET A 1 -37.63 5.30 3.53
C MET A 1 -38.20 4.35 2.50
N THR A 2 -37.36 3.81 1.63
CA THR A 2 -37.75 2.77 0.67
C THR A 2 -37.85 1.45 1.45
N ASP A 3 -38.95 0.72 1.30
CA ASP A 3 -39.09 -0.62 1.87
C ASP A 3 -37.89 -1.49 1.46
N ASN A 4 -37.08 -1.89 2.45
CA ASN A 4 -36.01 -2.87 2.28
C ASN A 4 -36.65 -4.24 2.06
N GLN A 5 -37.12 -4.51 0.85
CA GLN A 5 -37.54 -5.85 0.46
C GLN A 5 -36.34 -6.80 0.64
N ALA A 6 -36.59 -7.92 1.34
CA ALA A 6 -35.56 -8.94 1.54
C ALA A 6 -35.03 -9.44 0.18
N PRO A 7 -33.71 -9.61 0.02
CA PRO A 7 -33.13 -10.06 -1.23
C PRO A 7 -33.68 -11.42 -1.64
N THR A 8 -34.04 -11.57 -2.92
CA THR A 8 -34.61 -12.82 -3.45
C THR A 8 -33.53 -13.90 -3.61
N ALA A 9 -33.92 -15.19 -3.50
CA ALA A 9 -33.01 -16.32 -3.77
C ALA A 9 -32.35 -16.22 -5.15
N THR A 10 -33.10 -15.76 -6.15
CA THR A 10 -32.61 -15.53 -7.52
C THR A 10 -31.49 -14.48 -7.58
N THR A 11 -31.58 -13.42 -6.76
CA THR A 11 -30.53 -12.39 -6.68
C THR A 11 -29.24 -12.96 -6.06
N VAL A 12 -29.35 -13.72 -4.98
CA VAL A 12 -28.19 -14.36 -4.33
C VAL A 12 -27.55 -15.39 -5.25
N ALA A 13 -28.38 -16.21 -5.92
CA ALA A 13 -27.95 -17.17 -6.93
C ALA A 13 -27.10 -16.52 -8.03
N ARG A 14 -27.62 -15.43 -8.64
CA ARG A 14 -26.89 -14.68 -9.66
C ARG A 14 -25.55 -14.15 -9.14
N ASN A 15 -25.53 -13.59 -7.93
CA ASN A 15 -24.29 -13.06 -7.35
C ASN A 15 -23.24 -14.17 -7.12
N LEU A 16 -23.66 -15.37 -6.70
CA LEU A 16 -22.75 -16.52 -6.57
C LEU A 16 -22.23 -17.00 -7.92
N ASP A 17 -23.09 -17.04 -8.95
CA ASP A 17 -22.69 -17.38 -10.32
C ASP A 17 -21.67 -16.36 -10.87
N GLU A 18 -21.87 -15.06 -10.59
CA GLU A 18 -20.90 -13.99 -10.91
C GLU A 18 -19.58 -14.14 -10.14
N ILE A 19 -19.61 -14.45 -8.84
CA ILE A 19 -18.41 -14.74 -8.05
C ILE A 19 -17.58 -15.87 -8.66
N ILE A 20 -18.23 -16.95 -9.11
CA ILE A 20 -17.54 -18.07 -9.76
C ILE A 20 -16.85 -17.61 -11.04
N ALA A 21 -17.54 -16.83 -11.88
CA ALA A 21 -16.96 -16.29 -13.11
C ALA A 21 -15.80 -15.31 -12.85
N LEU A 22 -15.88 -14.49 -11.80
CA LEU A 22 -14.81 -13.57 -11.40
C LEU A 22 -13.61 -14.31 -10.80
N ALA A 23 -13.84 -15.39 -10.07
CA ALA A 23 -12.77 -16.21 -9.51
C ALA A 23 -11.86 -16.80 -10.61
N ASP A 24 -12.42 -17.11 -11.78
CA ASP A 24 -11.68 -17.65 -12.92
C ASP A 24 -10.71 -16.65 -13.55
N THR A 25 -10.94 -15.35 -13.38
CA THR A 25 -10.09 -14.28 -13.94
C THR A 25 -9.05 -13.78 -12.95
N LEU A 26 -9.10 -14.21 -11.68
CA LEU A 26 -8.20 -13.73 -10.64
C LEU A 26 -6.72 -14.02 -10.95
N LEU A 27 -6.40 -15.20 -11.50
CA LEU A 27 -5.02 -15.56 -11.84
C LEU A 27 -4.44 -14.65 -12.91
N ASP A 28 -5.20 -14.43 -13.99
CA ASP A 28 -4.82 -13.49 -15.05
C ASP A 28 -4.64 -12.08 -14.50
N GLN A 29 -5.54 -11.65 -13.61
CA GLN A 29 -5.42 -10.34 -12.95
C GLN A 29 -4.18 -10.26 -12.06
N ALA A 30 -3.84 -11.31 -11.33
CA ALA A 30 -2.66 -11.35 -10.48
C ALA A 30 -1.34 -11.30 -11.29
N ILE A 31 -1.31 -11.95 -12.45
CA ILE A 31 -0.21 -11.85 -13.41
C ILE A 31 -0.11 -10.41 -13.95
N ASN A 32 -1.24 -9.84 -14.36
CA ASN A 32 -1.32 -8.47 -14.88
C ASN A 32 -0.89 -7.42 -13.85
N ASP A 33 -1.32 -7.54 -12.60
CA ASP A 33 -1.00 -6.62 -11.51
C ASP A 33 0.49 -6.64 -11.17
N ALA A 34 1.13 -7.81 -11.24
CA ALA A 34 2.58 -7.93 -11.04
C ALA A 34 3.42 -7.45 -12.23
N ARG A 35 2.80 -7.18 -13.39
CA ARG A 35 3.50 -7.08 -14.69
C ARG A 35 4.43 -8.27 -14.91
N ALA A 36 4.04 -9.43 -14.40
CA ALA A 36 4.85 -10.64 -14.48
C ALA A 36 4.88 -11.10 -15.93
N THR A 37 6.06 -11.36 -16.47
CA THR A 37 6.19 -12.11 -17.71
C THR A 37 5.78 -13.56 -17.45
N ILE A 38 5.04 -14.18 -18.38
CA ILE A 38 4.75 -15.62 -18.36
C ILE A 38 6.03 -16.41 -18.73
N ASP A 39 7.14 -16.10 -18.06
CA ASP A 39 8.44 -16.73 -18.24
C ASP A 39 8.71 -17.80 -17.18
N GLY A 40 7.78 -18.00 -16.24
CA GLY A 40 7.92 -18.96 -15.14
C GLY A 40 8.86 -18.50 -14.02
N HIS A 41 9.37 -17.27 -14.08
CA HIS A 41 10.29 -16.72 -13.07
C HIS A 41 9.72 -15.48 -12.36
N SER A 42 8.75 -14.80 -12.97
CA SER A 42 8.03 -13.70 -12.34
C SER A 42 6.85 -14.21 -11.50
N LEU A 43 6.84 -13.89 -10.21
CA LEU A 43 5.72 -14.27 -9.33
C LEU A 43 4.51 -13.35 -9.56
N PRO A 44 3.29 -13.89 -9.66
CA PRO A 44 2.06 -13.10 -9.67
C PRO A 44 1.90 -12.33 -8.34
N GLY A 45 1.15 -11.23 -8.36
CA GLY A 45 1.12 -10.27 -7.24
C GLY A 45 -0.19 -9.48 -7.17
N GLY A 46 -0.25 -8.53 -6.23
CA GLY A 46 -1.43 -7.67 -6.04
C GLY A 46 -2.52 -8.28 -5.14
N LEU A 47 -3.66 -7.58 -5.04
CA LEU A 47 -4.80 -8.01 -4.23
C LEU A 47 -5.42 -9.32 -4.77
N ALA A 48 -5.36 -9.54 -6.08
CA ALA A 48 -5.81 -10.79 -6.69
C ALA A 48 -5.07 -12.02 -6.14
N MET A 49 -3.78 -11.90 -5.80
CA MET A 49 -3.04 -12.99 -5.15
C MET A 49 -3.53 -13.32 -3.74
N ILE A 50 -4.09 -12.35 -3.02
CA ILE A 50 -4.61 -12.58 -1.67
C ILE A 50 -5.89 -13.41 -1.75
N ASP A 51 -6.78 -13.10 -2.69
CA ASP A 51 -7.99 -13.89 -2.92
C ASP A 51 -7.73 -15.23 -3.66
N LEU A 52 -6.60 -15.35 -4.36
CA LEU A 52 -6.06 -16.63 -4.86
C LEU A 52 -5.26 -17.43 -3.83
N ALA A 53 -4.95 -16.90 -2.65
CA ALA A 53 -4.06 -17.57 -1.70
C ALA A 53 -4.46 -19.00 -1.26
N PRO A 54 -5.72 -19.47 -1.33
CA PRO A 54 -6.00 -20.90 -1.16
C PRO A 54 -5.51 -21.79 -2.32
N VAL A 55 -5.12 -21.23 -3.47
CA VAL A 55 -4.80 -21.97 -4.71
C VAL A 55 -3.32 -21.99 -5.08
N SER A 56 -2.43 -21.23 -4.42
CA SER A 56 -1.07 -21.01 -4.95
C SER A 56 0.03 -21.95 -4.45
N ASP A 57 -0.15 -22.66 -3.33
CA ASP A 57 0.70 -23.78 -2.88
C ASP A 57 0.16 -24.34 -1.55
N PRO A 58 -0.35 -25.59 -1.53
CA PRO A 58 -0.89 -26.21 -0.32
C PRO A 58 0.10 -26.23 0.85
N ASP A 59 1.40 -26.42 0.57
CA ASP A 59 2.44 -26.49 1.61
C ASP A 59 2.71 -25.11 2.24
N SER A 60 2.72 -24.05 1.44
CA SER A 60 2.83 -22.67 1.92
C SER A 60 1.60 -22.22 2.70
N TRP A 61 0.41 -22.68 2.31
CA TRP A 61 -0.82 -22.42 3.07
C TRP A 61 -0.82 -23.19 4.39
N GLN A 62 -0.53 -24.50 4.36
CA GLN A 62 -0.38 -25.33 5.56
C GLN A 62 0.64 -24.71 6.52
N ARG A 63 1.79 -24.23 6.02
CA ARG A 63 2.77 -23.52 6.85
C ARG A 63 2.23 -22.26 7.51
N ARG A 64 1.39 -21.48 6.81
CA ARG A 64 0.80 -20.25 7.36
C ARG A 64 -0.27 -20.55 8.41
N VAL A 65 -1.05 -21.61 8.21
CA VAL A 65 -2.03 -22.10 9.18
C VAL A 65 -1.32 -22.72 10.39
N ASP A 66 -0.34 -23.60 10.18
CA ASP A 66 0.49 -24.21 11.21
C ASP A 66 1.23 -23.14 12.04
N LEU A 67 1.76 -22.10 11.40
CA LEU A 67 2.33 -20.95 12.11
C LEU A 67 1.26 -20.26 12.97
N HIS A 68 0.05 -20.08 12.47
CA HIS A 68 -1.03 -19.44 13.22
C HIS A 68 -1.47 -20.28 14.44
N GLU A 69 -1.55 -21.61 14.29
CA GLU A 69 -1.91 -22.55 15.35
C GLU A 69 -0.78 -22.77 16.37
N HIS A 70 0.48 -22.85 15.91
CA HIS A 70 1.66 -23.12 16.73
C HIS A 70 1.97 -22.02 17.75
N TRP A 71 1.66 -20.76 17.42
CA TRP A 71 1.89 -19.64 18.34
C TRP A 71 0.81 -19.48 19.43
N GLN A 72 -0.21 -20.36 19.49
CA GLN A 72 -1.31 -20.35 20.47
C GLN A 72 -1.76 -18.93 20.85
N LEU A 73 -1.90 -18.05 19.86
CA LEU A 73 -2.37 -16.69 20.12
C LEU A 73 -3.84 -16.82 20.57
N PRO A 74 -4.18 -16.40 21.81
CA PRO A 74 -5.58 -16.37 22.22
C PRO A 74 -6.28 -15.43 21.25
N GLY A 75 -7.25 -15.96 20.50
CA GLY A 75 -7.78 -15.26 19.35
C GLY A 75 -8.21 -13.83 19.67
N PRO A 76 -7.86 -12.89 18.78
CA PRO A 76 -8.84 -11.99 18.23
C PRO A 76 -9.00 -12.27 16.74
N SER A 77 -10.25 -12.24 16.29
CA SER A 77 -10.64 -11.85 14.93
C SER A 77 -9.62 -10.87 14.34
N PRO A 78 -9.23 -10.98 13.06
CA PRO A 78 -8.22 -10.10 12.46
C PRO A 78 -8.57 -8.65 12.80
N ALA A 79 -7.76 -8.04 13.66
CA ALA A 79 -7.84 -6.64 13.99
C ALA A 79 -7.32 -5.87 12.76
N ILE A 80 -8.21 -5.78 11.79
CA ILE A 80 -8.28 -4.70 10.83
C ILE A 80 -8.54 -3.45 11.67
N ASP A 81 -7.85 -2.35 11.38
CA ASP A 81 -7.77 -1.13 12.19
C ASP A 81 -9.12 -0.60 12.69
N ALA A 82 -9.20 -0.24 13.98
CA ALA A 82 -10.38 0.37 14.60
C ALA A 82 -10.39 1.91 14.55
N ASP A 83 -9.49 2.54 13.78
CA ASP A 83 -9.36 4.01 13.75
C ASP A 83 -9.33 4.59 12.31
N ASP A 84 -10.13 4.04 11.39
CA ASP A 84 -10.54 4.79 10.20
C ASP A 84 -11.92 5.40 10.46
N ASP A 85 -11.89 6.53 11.16
CA ASP A 85 -13.03 7.43 11.40
C ASP A 85 -13.33 8.29 10.14
N THR A 86 -13.00 7.77 8.95
CA THR A 86 -13.70 8.14 7.72
C THR A 86 -14.78 7.10 7.49
N GLY A 87 -15.99 7.42 7.96
CA GLY A 87 -17.17 6.57 7.82
C GLY A 87 -17.26 5.95 6.43
N ASP A 88 -17.57 4.64 6.43
CA ASP A 88 -17.93 3.80 5.26
C ASP A 88 -16.86 2.81 4.78
N GLY A 89 -15.68 2.75 5.42
CA GLY A 89 -14.65 1.74 5.15
C GLY A 89 -15.02 0.33 5.63
N VAL A 90 -15.91 -0.37 4.90
CA VAL A 90 -16.20 -1.79 5.16
C VAL A 90 -14.90 -2.59 5.02
N LYS A 91 -14.46 -3.16 6.14
CA LYS A 91 -13.32 -4.07 6.22
C LYS A 91 -13.61 -5.33 5.39
N THR A 92 -13.19 -5.35 4.14
CA THR A 92 -13.43 -6.50 3.26
C THR A 92 -12.52 -7.66 3.64
N LEU A 93 -13.12 -8.70 4.24
CA LEU A 93 -12.47 -10.00 4.44
C LEU A 93 -12.22 -10.68 3.08
N PRO A 94 -11.20 -11.56 2.97
CA PRO A 94 -10.99 -12.36 1.77
C PRO A 94 -12.25 -13.17 1.41
N VAL A 95 -12.57 -13.26 0.13
CA VAL A 95 -13.84 -13.82 -0.35
C VAL A 95 -13.99 -15.28 0.05
N LEU A 96 -12.91 -16.07 -0.03
CA LEU A 96 -12.96 -17.46 0.42
C LEU A 96 -13.37 -17.55 1.89
N GLN A 97 -12.83 -16.69 2.76
CA GLN A 97 -13.09 -16.77 4.19
C GLN A 97 -14.57 -16.56 4.50
N VAL A 98 -15.20 -15.58 3.83
CA VAL A 98 -16.63 -15.29 3.98
C VAL A 98 -17.49 -16.44 3.46
N LEU A 99 -17.22 -16.91 2.24
CA LEU A 99 -17.98 -18.02 1.64
C LEU A 99 -17.81 -19.32 2.42
N ARG A 100 -16.59 -19.60 2.88
CA ARG A 100 -16.26 -20.77 3.69
C ARG A 100 -16.98 -20.75 5.03
N TRP A 101 -17.05 -19.60 5.69
CA TRP A 101 -17.80 -19.48 6.93
C TRP A 101 -19.26 -19.88 6.74
N TRP A 102 -19.93 -19.32 5.72
CA TRP A 102 -21.32 -19.65 5.42
C TRP A 102 -21.52 -21.12 5.04
N SER A 103 -20.65 -21.66 4.19
CA SER A 103 -20.77 -23.03 3.74
C SER A 103 -20.50 -24.02 4.87
N GLU A 104 -19.57 -23.76 5.78
CA GLU A 104 -19.33 -24.57 6.99
C GLU A 104 -20.55 -24.58 7.92
N GLN A 105 -21.15 -23.41 8.19
CA GLN A 105 -22.38 -23.34 8.99
C GLN A 105 -23.50 -24.20 8.40
N TYR A 106 -23.63 -24.18 7.07
CA TYR A 106 -24.68 -24.93 6.38
C TYR A 106 -24.36 -26.42 6.28
N ARG A 107 -23.10 -26.80 6.03
CA ARG A 107 -22.67 -28.21 6.06
C ARG A 107 -22.94 -28.86 7.40
N TRP A 108 -22.63 -28.18 8.51
CA TRP A 108 -22.94 -28.66 9.86
C TRP A 108 -24.43 -28.84 10.08
N ALA A 109 -25.25 -27.90 9.61
CA ALA A 109 -26.69 -27.96 9.77
C ALA A 109 -27.36 -29.06 8.94
N VAL A 110 -26.84 -29.37 7.74
CA VAL A 110 -27.38 -30.43 6.86
C VAL A 110 -26.69 -31.79 7.04
N GLY A 111 -25.66 -31.87 7.89
CA GLY A 111 -24.88 -33.10 8.08
C GLY A 111 -24.08 -33.53 6.86
N ALA A 112 -23.68 -32.60 5.99
CA ALA A 112 -22.91 -32.91 4.79
C ALA A 112 -21.43 -33.14 5.15
N VAL A 113 -20.93 -34.33 4.83
CA VAL A 113 -19.50 -34.69 4.93
C VAL A 113 -18.74 -34.09 3.74
N TRP A 114 -17.56 -33.55 3.98
CA TRP A 114 -16.80 -32.82 2.97
C TRP A 114 -15.30 -33.11 3.05
N ASP A 115 -14.75 -33.59 1.94
CA ASP A 115 -13.38 -34.13 1.85
C ASP A 115 -12.52 -33.42 0.79
N HIS A 116 -12.80 -32.17 0.47
CA HIS A 116 -11.97 -31.42 -0.47
C HIS A 116 -11.55 -30.04 0.01
N ILE A 117 -10.47 -29.57 -0.61
CA ILE A 117 -9.84 -28.28 -0.32
C ILE A 117 -10.81 -27.16 -0.73
N PRO A 118 -11.19 -26.26 0.18
CA PRO A 118 -12.12 -25.19 -0.11
C PRO A 118 -11.47 -24.14 -1.03
N THR A 119 -12.16 -23.79 -2.10
CA THR A 119 -11.82 -22.73 -3.06
C THR A 119 -13.02 -21.82 -3.24
N ILE A 120 -12.83 -20.60 -3.76
CA ILE A 120 -13.96 -19.68 -4.02
C ILE A 120 -15.04 -20.37 -4.86
N ARG A 121 -14.61 -21.12 -5.89
CA ARG A 121 -15.51 -21.88 -6.76
C ARG A 121 -16.28 -22.96 -6.01
N THR A 122 -15.62 -23.79 -5.21
CA THR A 122 -16.29 -24.91 -4.51
C THR A 122 -17.27 -24.40 -3.45
N GLU A 123 -16.87 -23.37 -2.70
CA GLU A 123 -17.71 -22.79 -1.65
C GLU A 123 -18.91 -22.03 -2.24
N ALA A 124 -18.70 -21.20 -3.26
CA ALA A 124 -19.80 -20.53 -3.96
C ALA A 124 -20.77 -21.52 -4.60
N SER A 125 -20.26 -22.59 -5.23
CA SER A 125 -21.10 -23.64 -5.84
C SER A 125 -21.92 -24.40 -4.79
N PHE A 126 -21.31 -24.70 -3.64
CA PHE A 126 -22.02 -25.35 -2.54
C PHE A 126 -23.17 -24.48 -2.03
N LEU A 127 -22.90 -23.21 -1.74
CA LEU A 127 -23.91 -22.26 -1.29
C LEU A 127 -25.03 -22.12 -2.32
N ARG A 128 -24.67 -22.03 -3.61
CA ARG A 128 -25.59 -21.91 -4.73
C ARG A 128 -26.58 -23.08 -4.81
N HIS A 129 -26.13 -24.29 -4.51
CA HIS A 129 -26.96 -25.50 -4.48
C HIS A 129 -27.91 -25.55 -3.26
N HIS A 130 -27.53 -24.92 -2.15
CA HIS A 130 -28.26 -24.98 -0.88
C HIS A 130 -29.07 -23.71 -0.55
N LEU A 131 -29.24 -22.78 -1.50
CA LEU A 131 -29.93 -21.51 -1.25
C LEU A 131 -31.39 -21.69 -0.79
N ASP A 132 -32.13 -22.65 -1.35
CA ASP A 132 -33.53 -22.89 -0.97
C ASP A 132 -33.65 -23.37 0.47
N TRP A 133 -32.74 -24.25 0.89
CA TRP A 133 -32.63 -24.68 2.27
C TRP A 133 -32.22 -23.50 3.17
N ALA A 134 -31.17 -22.74 2.81
CA ALA A 134 -30.69 -21.61 3.60
C ALA A 134 -31.78 -20.55 3.84
N ARG A 135 -32.57 -20.26 2.80
CA ARG A 135 -33.69 -19.31 2.88
C ARG A 135 -34.81 -19.78 3.81
N THR A 136 -35.09 -21.09 3.85
CA THR A 136 -36.21 -21.64 4.62
C THR A 136 -35.81 -21.99 6.05
N ALA A 137 -34.65 -22.60 6.25
CA ALA A 137 -34.15 -23.06 7.54
C ALA A 137 -33.52 -21.92 8.37
N ASP A 138 -32.98 -20.89 7.74
CA ASP A 138 -32.24 -19.81 8.40
C ASP A 138 -32.69 -18.42 7.93
N ALA A 139 -34.01 -18.23 7.88
CA ALA A 139 -34.64 -16.99 7.42
C ALA A 139 -34.13 -15.75 8.20
N ALA A 140 -33.74 -15.91 9.47
CA ALA A 140 -33.21 -14.85 10.31
C ALA A 140 -31.84 -14.34 9.81
N ARG A 141 -30.99 -15.23 9.29
CA ARG A 141 -29.64 -14.88 8.80
C ARG A 141 -29.55 -14.73 7.28
N TRP A 142 -30.63 -15.04 6.55
CA TRP A 142 -30.70 -14.91 5.10
C TRP A 142 -30.24 -13.54 4.57
N THR A 143 -30.67 -12.45 5.22
CA THR A 143 -30.27 -11.09 4.82
C THR A 143 -28.77 -10.86 5.00
N HIS A 144 -28.16 -11.45 6.03
CA HIS A 144 -26.70 -11.38 6.25
C HIS A 144 -25.95 -12.14 5.16
N LEU A 145 -26.35 -13.38 4.86
CA LEU A 145 -25.77 -14.15 3.75
C LEU A 145 -25.86 -13.37 2.44
N ALA A 146 -27.02 -12.81 2.13
CA ALA A 146 -27.23 -12.10 0.88
C ALA A 146 -26.36 -10.83 0.76
N ASN A 147 -26.17 -10.10 1.87
CA ASN A 147 -25.28 -8.95 1.91
C ASN A 147 -23.82 -9.37 1.76
N ASP A 148 -23.38 -10.38 2.51
CA ASP A 148 -22.00 -10.89 2.45
C ASP A 148 -21.65 -11.41 1.05
N VAL A 149 -22.56 -12.14 0.40
CA VAL A 149 -22.40 -12.60 -0.99
C VAL A 149 -22.32 -11.42 -1.96
N ARG A 150 -23.19 -10.41 -1.80
CA ARG A 150 -23.13 -9.19 -2.64
C ARG A 150 -21.80 -8.45 -2.45
N ASP A 151 -21.31 -8.38 -1.22
CA ASP A 151 -20.10 -7.65 -0.87
C ASP A 151 -18.86 -8.41 -1.36
N CYS A 152 -18.83 -9.75 -1.24
CA CYS A 152 -17.82 -10.61 -1.87
C CYS A 152 -17.75 -10.42 -3.39
N ARG A 153 -18.91 -10.40 -4.06
CA ARG A 153 -19.00 -10.14 -5.50
C ARG A 153 -18.42 -8.78 -5.86
N THR A 154 -18.82 -7.74 -5.13
CA THR A 154 -18.34 -6.35 -5.34
C THR A 154 -16.82 -6.25 -5.10
N HIS A 155 -16.30 -6.95 -4.11
CA HIS A 155 -14.87 -7.04 -3.84
C HIS A 155 -14.11 -7.70 -5.00
N LEU A 156 -14.60 -8.84 -5.51
CA LEU A 156 -14.00 -9.49 -6.68
C LEU A 156 -14.09 -8.64 -7.94
N GLU A 157 -15.21 -7.95 -8.18
CA GLU A 157 -15.35 -6.98 -9.29
C GLU A 157 -14.28 -5.89 -9.21
N ASN A 158 -14.03 -5.35 -8.02
CA ASN A 158 -13.01 -4.32 -7.80
C ASN A 158 -11.59 -4.85 -8.07
N ILE A 159 -11.28 -6.07 -7.62
CA ILE A 159 -9.97 -6.68 -7.79
C ILE A 159 -9.71 -7.02 -9.26
N THR A 160 -10.63 -7.75 -9.87
CA THR A 160 -10.54 -8.18 -11.28
C THR A 160 -10.75 -7.03 -12.26
N ARG A 161 -11.15 -5.86 -11.75
CA ARG A 161 -11.62 -4.71 -12.54
C ARG A 161 -12.75 -5.14 -13.50
N ALA A 162 -13.44 -6.23 -13.19
CA ALA A 162 -14.49 -6.78 -14.01
C ALA A 162 -15.69 -5.87 -13.93
N GLY A 163 -16.09 -5.39 -15.10
CA GLY A 163 -17.07 -4.33 -15.18
C GLY A 163 -16.56 -3.06 -14.51
N SER A 164 -15.27 -2.70 -14.69
CA SER A 164 -14.72 -1.35 -14.51
C SER A 164 -15.76 -0.34 -14.95
N ARG A 165 -16.63 -0.03 -13.99
CA ARG A 165 -17.43 1.16 -13.99
C ARG A 165 -16.37 2.15 -13.72
N ASP A 166 -15.93 2.77 -14.78
CA ASP A 166 -15.55 4.15 -14.72
C ASP A 166 -16.36 4.77 -13.60
N ASP A 167 -15.74 5.17 -12.50
CA ASP A 167 -16.40 5.98 -11.49
C ASP A 167 -16.95 7.18 -12.27
N ARG A 168 -18.22 7.09 -12.71
CA ARG A 168 -18.82 8.07 -13.59
C ARG A 168 -19.05 9.27 -12.71
N THR A 169 -18.07 10.15 -12.74
CA THR A 169 -18.07 11.36 -11.95
C THR A 169 -19.32 12.18 -12.23
N ARG A 170 -19.67 13.08 -11.32
CA ARG A 170 -20.65 14.14 -11.63
C ARG A 170 -20.12 15.12 -12.68
N VAL A 171 -18.85 15.00 -13.09
CA VAL A 171 -18.19 15.88 -14.07
C VAL A 171 -18.47 15.33 -15.47
N VAL A 172 -19.10 16.16 -16.30
CA VAL A 172 -19.41 15.86 -17.70
C VAL A 172 -18.27 16.36 -18.59
N CYS A 173 -17.91 15.61 -19.64
CA CYS A 173 -16.97 16.11 -20.64
C CYS A 173 -17.55 17.36 -21.31
N ASP A 174 -16.87 18.48 -21.21
CA ASP A 174 -17.33 19.77 -21.72
C ASP A 174 -16.62 20.19 -23.02
N ARG A 175 -15.85 19.29 -23.64
CA ARG A 175 -15.19 19.58 -24.92
C ARG A 175 -16.23 19.74 -26.02
N PRO A 176 -16.18 20.83 -26.81
CA PRO A 176 -17.13 21.05 -27.92
C PRO A 176 -16.98 20.01 -29.04
N THR A 177 -15.87 19.27 -29.08
CA THR A 177 -15.61 18.19 -30.02
C THR A 177 -16.15 16.83 -29.55
N CYS A 178 -16.72 16.73 -28.34
CA CYS A 178 -17.24 15.48 -27.80
C CYS A 178 -18.76 15.40 -28.02
N PRO A 179 -19.27 14.58 -28.95
CA PRO A 179 -20.68 14.61 -29.36
C PRO A 179 -21.65 14.13 -28.28
N THR A 180 -21.19 13.25 -27.39
CA THR A 180 -22.04 12.58 -26.39
C THR A 180 -21.90 13.16 -24.99
N HIS A 181 -20.94 14.07 -24.78
CA HIS A 181 -20.63 14.67 -23.47
C HIS A 181 -20.77 13.66 -22.31
N PRO A 182 -20.03 12.52 -22.34
CA PRO A 182 -20.19 11.49 -21.33
C PRO A 182 -19.62 11.98 -19.99
N ARG A 183 -20.06 11.37 -18.90
CA ARG A 183 -19.43 11.57 -17.58
C ARG A 183 -17.99 11.08 -17.63
N LEU A 184 -17.08 11.89 -17.07
CA LEU A 184 -15.66 11.57 -17.01
C LEU A 184 -15.41 10.44 -16.01
N VAL A 185 -14.33 9.71 -16.26
CA VAL A 185 -13.83 8.54 -15.53
C VAL A 185 -12.66 8.91 -14.66
N ARG A 186 -12.55 8.33 -13.48
CA ARG A 186 -11.37 8.49 -12.60
C ARG A 186 -10.17 7.72 -13.17
N SER A 187 -9.05 8.40 -13.45
CA SER A 187 -7.79 7.74 -13.82
C SER A 187 -6.80 7.78 -12.64
N TYR A 188 -6.34 6.59 -12.24
CA TYR A 188 -5.41 6.42 -11.12
C TYR A 188 -3.97 6.35 -11.62
N ALA A 189 -3.08 7.15 -11.02
CA ALA A 189 -1.63 6.94 -11.05
C ALA A 189 -1.21 6.24 -9.74
N PRO A 190 -0.01 5.62 -9.64
CA PRO A 190 0.29 4.60 -8.63
C PRO A 190 0.06 4.92 -7.15
N ARG A 191 -0.20 6.15 -6.70
CA ARG A 191 -0.60 6.45 -5.31
C ARG A 191 -1.60 7.61 -5.11
N TYR A 192 -2.31 8.12 -6.14
CA TYR A 192 -3.36 9.16 -6.01
C TYR A 192 -4.20 9.35 -7.29
N ILE A 193 -5.38 9.99 -7.17
CA ILE A 193 -6.21 10.41 -8.33
C ILE A 193 -5.49 11.58 -9.01
N ALA A 194 -4.83 11.32 -10.14
CA ALA A 194 -4.10 12.35 -10.88
C ALA A 194 -5.03 13.14 -11.80
N ALA A 195 -6.03 12.48 -12.39
CA ALA A 195 -6.94 13.10 -13.34
C ALA A 195 -8.25 12.34 -13.55
N TRP A 196 -9.10 12.93 -14.37
CA TRP A 196 -10.36 12.43 -14.88
C TRP A 196 -10.25 12.31 -16.40
N ALA A 197 -10.54 11.16 -16.99
CA ALA A 197 -10.47 10.95 -18.43
C ALA A 197 -11.87 10.85 -19.06
N CYS A 198 -12.08 11.40 -20.25
CA CYS A 198 -13.30 11.21 -21.02
C CYS A 198 -13.17 9.95 -21.88
N VAL A 199 -14.04 8.96 -21.69
CA VAL A 199 -14.06 7.76 -22.56
C VAL A 199 -14.38 8.08 -24.00
N GLY A 200 -15.23 9.09 -24.24
CA GLY A 200 -15.71 9.42 -25.59
C GLY A 200 -14.69 10.16 -26.46
N CYS A 201 -13.81 10.98 -25.88
CA CYS A 201 -12.85 11.79 -26.65
C CYS A 201 -11.41 11.75 -26.12
N GLY A 202 -11.11 10.95 -25.10
CA GLY A 202 -9.77 10.81 -24.52
C GLY A 202 -9.27 12.03 -23.74
N ALA A 203 -10.12 13.05 -23.52
CA ALA A 203 -9.72 14.26 -22.81
C ALA A 203 -9.41 14.00 -21.32
N ILE A 204 -8.27 14.50 -20.83
CA ILE A 204 -7.85 14.37 -19.42
C ILE A 204 -8.04 15.71 -18.69
N THR A 205 -8.77 15.70 -17.57
CA THR A 205 -9.01 16.84 -16.67
C THR A 205 -8.38 16.54 -15.31
N PRO A 206 -7.41 17.30 -14.79
CA PRO A 206 -6.75 16.96 -13.53
C PRO A 206 -7.68 17.03 -12.32
N ALA A 207 -7.31 16.30 -11.26
CA ALA A 207 -8.13 16.11 -10.07
C ALA A 207 -8.29 17.36 -9.19
N LYS A 208 -7.39 18.33 -9.34
CA LYS A 208 -7.37 19.60 -8.63
C LYS A 208 -7.35 20.74 -9.65
N GLN A 209 -7.87 21.90 -9.26
CA GLN A 209 -7.82 23.13 -10.04
C GLN A 209 -7.26 24.27 -9.16
N VAL A 210 -6.50 25.20 -9.74
CA VAL A 210 -6.00 26.42 -9.11
C VAL A 210 -6.76 27.62 -9.66
N CYS A 211 -7.24 28.50 -8.78
CA CYS A 211 -7.78 29.78 -9.19
C CYS A 211 -6.69 30.70 -9.73
N ASP A 212 -6.85 31.23 -10.94
CA ASP A 212 -5.89 32.15 -11.55
C ASP A 212 -5.77 33.52 -10.88
N THR A 213 -6.74 33.88 -10.04
CA THR A 213 -6.81 35.17 -9.38
C THR A 213 -6.30 35.11 -7.94
N CYS A 214 -6.65 34.07 -7.17
CA CYS A 214 -6.25 33.94 -5.77
C CYS A 214 -5.28 32.80 -5.47
N GLY A 215 -4.96 31.95 -6.46
CA GLY A 215 -4.04 30.82 -6.29
C GLY A 215 -4.58 29.67 -5.43
N ARG A 216 -5.84 29.74 -4.96
CA ARG A 216 -6.44 28.69 -4.13
C ARG A 216 -6.62 27.41 -4.94
N ILE A 217 -6.17 26.30 -4.38
CA ILE A 217 -6.38 24.96 -4.93
C ILE A 217 -7.76 24.47 -4.48
N THR A 218 -8.61 24.10 -5.42
CA THR A 218 -9.93 23.51 -5.21
C THR A 218 -9.98 22.12 -5.83
N PRO A 219 -10.78 21.18 -5.28
CA PRO A 219 -11.10 19.95 -5.99
C PRO A 219 -11.69 20.26 -7.37
N ALA A 220 -11.41 19.43 -8.37
CA ALA A 220 -11.99 19.63 -9.70
C ALA A 220 -13.51 19.52 -9.64
N GLY A 221 -14.20 20.61 -9.98
CA GLY A 221 -15.65 20.72 -10.05
C GLY A 221 -16.13 21.08 -11.46
N THR A 222 -17.45 21.09 -11.66
CA THR A 222 -18.08 21.56 -12.91
C THR A 222 -17.99 23.08 -13.07
N ASP A 223 -17.92 23.82 -11.96
CA ASP A 223 -17.77 25.27 -11.98
C ASP A 223 -16.35 25.67 -12.38
N ARG A 224 -16.25 26.59 -13.34
CA ARG A 224 -14.98 27.17 -13.80
C ARG A 224 -14.61 28.45 -13.06
N THR A 225 -15.40 28.85 -12.07
CA THR A 225 -15.25 30.09 -11.31
C THR A 225 -15.00 29.78 -9.84
N CYS A 226 -13.99 30.44 -9.28
CA CYS A 226 -13.62 30.31 -7.89
C CYS A 226 -14.62 31.06 -7.00
N THR A 227 -15.41 30.33 -6.22
CA THR A 227 -16.36 30.86 -5.23
C THR A 227 -15.72 31.16 -3.88
N ALA A 228 -14.39 30.99 -3.76
CA ALA A 228 -13.70 31.29 -2.52
C ALA A 228 -13.82 32.79 -2.19
N THR A 229 -14.22 33.10 -0.96
CA THR A 229 -14.20 34.46 -0.44
C THR A 229 -12.75 34.90 -0.28
N ALA A 230 -12.30 35.84 -1.10
CA ALA A 230 -10.96 36.40 -0.99
C ALA A 230 -10.93 37.36 0.19
N ARG A 231 -10.19 37.04 1.26
CA ARG A 231 -9.83 38.03 2.29
C ARG A 231 -8.84 39.02 1.68
N ARG A 232 -9.34 40.03 0.96
CA ARG A 232 -8.59 41.28 0.79
C ARG A 232 -8.64 42.05 2.11
N GLN A 233 -7.61 42.84 2.41
CA GLN A 233 -7.52 43.68 3.63
C GLN A 233 -8.63 44.77 3.73
N THR A 234 -9.59 44.79 2.81
CA THR A 234 -10.74 45.69 2.80
C THR A 234 -11.98 44.96 3.34
N THR A 235 -12.76 45.64 4.19
CA THR A 235 -13.89 45.14 4.99
C THR A 235 -15.10 44.56 4.22
N THR A 236 -15.00 44.37 2.91
CA THR A 236 -16.04 43.79 2.05
C THR A 236 -15.58 42.45 1.48
N SER A 237 -16.19 41.36 1.95
CA SER A 237 -15.92 40.02 1.42
C SER A 237 -16.68 39.80 0.11
N SER A 238 -15.99 39.88 -1.03
CA SER A 238 -16.53 39.44 -2.33
C SER A 238 -15.98 38.06 -2.70
N GLU A 239 -16.78 37.27 -3.41
CA GLU A 239 -16.31 36.03 -4.05
C GLU A 239 -15.17 36.34 -5.05
N CYS A 240 -14.21 35.43 -5.18
CA CYS A 240 -13.03 35.66 -6.00
C CYS A 240 -13.36 35.87 -7.48
N GLY A 241 -14.32 35.13 -8.02
CA GLY A 241 -14.72 35.16 -9.44
C GLY A 241 -13.64 34.70 -10.44
N GLY A 242 -12.43 34.36 -9.96
CA GLY A 242 -11.30 33.98 -10.81
C GLY A 242 -11.51 32.63 -11.50
N ARG A 243 -10.88 32.43 -12.65
CA ARG A 243 -11.04 31.21 -13.44
C ARG A 243 -10.24 30.07 -12.83
N LEU A 244 -10.88 28.92 -12.61
CA LEU A 244 -10.22 27.70 -12.16
C LEU A 244 -9.50 27.05 -13.35
N LYS A 245 -8.19 26.83 -13.19
CA LYS A 245 -7.31 26.16 -14.16
C LYS A 245 -6.83 24.83 -13.58
N PRO A 246 -6.58 23.80 -14.40
CA PRO A 246 -5.85 22.60 -13.99
C PRO A 246 -4.72 22.82 -12.98
N ALA A 247 -4.80 22.22 -11.79
CA ALA A 247 -3.66 22.08 -10.89
C ALA A 247 -2.96 20.78 -11.27
N ALA A 248 -1.83 20.87 -11.97
CA ALA A 248 -1.01 19.68 -12.13
C ALA A 248 -0.46 19.28 -10.75
N ASP A 249 -0.40 17.98 -10.44
CA ASP A 249 0.44 17.52 -9.34
C ASP A 249 1.88 17.78 -9.79
N THR A 250 2.43 18.86 -9.25
CA THR A 250 3.54 19.57 -9.87
C THR A 250 4.87 18.98 -9.43
N LEU A 251 5.48 18.15 -10.28
CA LEU A 251 6.94 18.04 -10.30
C LEU A 251 7.49 19.45 -10.48
N THR A 252 8.02 20.05 -9.40
CA THR A 252 8.58 21.40 -9.43
C THR A 252 9.98 21.36 -10.01
N CYS A 253 10.42 22.49 -10.57
CA CYS A 253 11.78 22.67 -11.07
C CYS A 253 12.80 22.34 -9.96
N PRO A 254 13.60 21.28 -10.11
CA PRO A 254 14.59 20.91 -9.09
C PRO A 254 15.79 21.88 -9.05
N ARG A 255 16.02 22.62 -10.15
CA ARG A 255 16.93 23.79 -10.14
C ARG A 255 16.38 24.88 -9.22
N PRO A 256 17.25 25.73 -8.63
CA PRO A 256 16.83 26.91 -7.85
C PRO A 256 16.28 28.02 -8.78
N CYS A 257 15.44 27.63 -9.73
CA CYS A 257 14.57 28.55 -10.41
C CYS A 257 13.38 28.75 -9.49
N ALA A 258 12.98 29.99 -9.18
CA ALA A 258 11.94 30.31 -8.18
C ALA A 258 10.51 29.85 -8.58
N SER A 259 10.41 28.85 -9.47
CA SER A 259 9.20 28.35 -10.06
C SER A 259 8.56 27.29 -9.17
N THR A 260 7.40 27.64 -8.63
CA THR A 260 6.44 26.69 -8.05
C THR A 260 5.61 26.00 -9.13
N LEU A 261 5.80 26.36 -10.40
CA LEU A 261 5.07 25.82 -11.53
C LEU A 261 5.56 24.39 -11.87
N PRO A 262 4.66 23.53 -12.38
CA PRO A 262 5.01 22.18 -12.78
C PRO A 262 6.00 22.21 -13.94
N LEU A 263 6.84 21.19 -14.03
CA LEU A 263 7.48 20.85 -15.29
C LEU A 263 6.42 20.48 -16.34
N GLU A 264 6.52 21.07 -17.53
CA GLU A 264 5.65 20.78 -18.67
C GLU A 264 6.22 19.59 -19.46
N PRO A 265 5.45 18.53 -19.76
CA PRO A 265 5.92 17.49 -20.65
C PRO A 265 6.07 18.05 -22.08
N VAL A 266 7.16 17.65 -22.73
CA VAL A 266 7.48 17.92 -24.14
C VAL A 266 7.57 16.57 -24.81
N TRP A 267 6.51 16.25 -25.54
CA TRP A 267 6.38 15.00 -26.28
C TRP A 267 7.17 15.10 -27.58
N ASP A 268 8.02 14.12 -27.86
CA ASP A 268 8.68 13.98 -29.16
C ASP A 268 8.00 12.84 -29.97
N SER A 269 8.40 12.69 -31.23
CA SER A 269 7.92 11.63 -32.12
C SER A 269 8.31 10.22 -31.65
N HIS A 270 9.34 10.11 -30.82
CA HIS A 270 9.80 8.87 -30.20
C HIS A 270 9.63 8.94 -28.67
N PRO A 271 8.98 7.95 -28.01
CA PRO A 271 8.78 7.95 -26.56
C PRO A 271 10.08 8.02 -25.75
N GLU A 272 11.19 7.48 -26.27
CA GLU A 272 12.51 7.61 -25.65
C GLU A 272 13.08 9.04 -25.62
N ASP A 273 12.51 9.95 -26.43
CA ASP A 273 12.91 11.35 -26.52
C ASP A 273 11.98 12.30 -25.75
N ASP A 274 10.97 11.76 -25.05
CA ASP A 274 10.08 12.55 -24.20
C ASP A 274 10.89 13.28 -23.11
N ARG A 275 10.65 14.59 -23.00
CA ARG A 275 11.37 15.45 -22.05
C ARG A 275 10.40 16.23 -21.18
N TRP A 276 10.92 16.79 -20.10
CA TRP A 276 10.21 17.75 -19.26
C TRP A 276 10.87 19.12 -19.36
N LYS A 277 10.09 20.19 -19.43
CA LYS A 277 10.59 21.55 -19.52
C LYS A 277 10.10 22.37 -18.35
N CYS A 278 11.01 23.02 -17.64
CA CYS A 278 10.61 23.99 -16.63
C CYS A 278 10.04 25.25 -17.30
N PRO A 279 8.83 25.70 -16.95
CA PRO A 279 8.24 26.89 -17.55
C PRO A 279 8.97 28.18 -17.16
N ALA A 280 9.67 28.24 -16.02
CA ALA A 280 10.42 29.44 -15.62
C ALA A 280 11.83 29.50 -16.24
N CYS A 281 12.71 28.53 -15.91
CA CYS A 281 14.09 28.57 -16.39
C CYS A 281 14.28 27.99 -17.79
N LYS A 282 13.21 27.45 -18.40
CA LYS A 282 13.21 26.80 -19.72
C LYS A 282 14.17 25.61 -19.86
N HIS A 283 14.74 25.14 -18.74
CA HIS A 283 15.61 23.97 -18.71
C HIS A 283 14.82 22.71 -19.05
N ARG A 284 15.41 21.86 -19.89
CA ARG A 284 14.84 20.58 -20.32
C ARG A 284 15.50 19.45 -19.52
N TYR A 285 14.70 18.49 -19.08
CA TYR A 285 15.12 17.28 -18.40
C TYR A 285 14.75 16.11 -19.32
N ASP A 286 15.71 15.25 -19.65
CA ASP A 286 15.38 13.86 -19.99
C ASP A 286 15.10 13.08 -18.70
N ASP A 287 14.68 11.81 -18.83
CA ASP A 287 14.33 10.97 -17.67
C ASP A 287 15.50 10.86 -16.68
N ASP A 288 16.70 10.61 -17.20
CA ASP A 288 17.94 10.60 -16.43
C ASP A 288 18.21 11.92 -15.69
N ALA A 289 18.03 13.07 -16.34
CA ALA A 289 18.21 14.38 -15.72
C ALA A 289 17.13 14.67 -14.68
N LEU A 290 15.90 14.22 -14.89
CA LEU A 290 14.81 14.35 -13.94
C LEU A 290 15.11 13.52 -12.68
N GLN A 291 15.53 12.26 -12.85
CA GLN A 291 15.91 11.38 -11.75
C GLN A 291 17.10 11.93 -10.96
N ARG A 292 18.15 12.42 -11.64
CA ARG A 292 19.30 13.08 -10.98
C ARG A 292 18.90 14.31 -10.18
N ALA A 293 17.96 15.09 -10.70
CA ALA A 293 17.54 16.33 -10.08
C ALA A 293 16.54 16.10 -8.93
N HIS A 294 15.72 15.05 -9.01
CA HIS A 294 14.94 14.54 -7.89
C HIS A 294 15.84 13.99 -6.77
N ALA A 295 16.89 13.24 -7.11
CA ALA A 295 17.92 12.83 -6.15
C ALA A 295 18.62 14.03 -5.49
N ALA A 296 18.85 15.13 -6.24
CA ALA A 296 19.39 16.37 -5.68
C ALA A 296 18.39 17.09 -4.76
N GLN A 297 17.08 17.00 -5.03
CA GLN A 297 16.04 17.53 -4.15
C GLN A 297 15.96 16.77 -2.82
N LEU A 298 16.10 15.44 -2.85
CA LEU A 298 16.18 14.60 -1.64
C LEU A 298 17.42 14.90 -0.78
N ARG A 299 18.45 15.57 -1.33
CA ARG A 299 19.62 16.03 -0.59
C ARG A 299 19.42 17.37 0.11
N ARG A 300 18.28 18.05 -0.06
CA ARG A 300 17.98 19.31 0.65
C ARG A 300 17.67 19.03 2.12
N GLU A 301 18.02 19.97 3.00
CA GLU A 301 17.82 19.82 4.45
C GLU A 301 16.36 19.61 4.87
N GLU A 302 15.42 20.08 4.04
CA GLU A 302 13.97 20.09 4.26
C GLU A 302 13.19 18.93 3.62
N ALA A 303 13.85 18.02 2.88
CA ALA A 303 13.18 16.86 2.29
C ALA A 303 12.77 15.83 3.36
N ALA A 304 11.71 15.06 3.10
CA ALA A 304 11.39 13.89 3.91
C ALA A 304 12.49 12.84 3.73
N LYS A 305 13.40 12.75 4.70
CA LYS A 305 14.62 11.93 4.63
C LYS A 305 14.41 10.50 5.12
N TYR A 306 13.27 10.19 5.75
CA TYR A 306 12.88 8.84 6.12
C TYR A 306 11.95 8.24 5.07
N VAL A 307 12.26 7.01 4.65
CA VAL A 307 11.42 6.22 3.73
C VAL A 307 11.06 4.89 4.35
N ALA A 308 9.88 4.35 4.00
CA ALA A 308 9.48 3.04 4.49
C ALA A 308 10.46 1.96 3.98
N LEU A 309 10.85 1.02 4.84
CA LEU A 309 11.78 -0.06 4.52
C LEU A 309 11.40 -0.85 3.25
N PRO A 310 10.12 -1.19 2.97
CA PRO A 310 9.75 -1.84 1.72
C PRO A 310 10.00 -0.98 0.48
N ASP A 311 9.68 0.32 0.56
CA ASP A 311 9.88 1.28 -0.54
C ASP A 311 11.39 1.48 -0.82
N ALA A 312 12.21 1.53 0.25
CA ALA A 312 13.66 1.61 0.14
C ALA A 312 14.25 0.38 -0.56
N ARG A 313 13.82 -0.83 -0.18
CA ARG A 313 14.24 -2.09 -0.80
C ARG A 313 13.85 -2.16 -2.26
N SER A 314 12.60 -1.82 -2.58
CA SER A 314 12.08 -1.81 -3.95
C SER A 314 12.87 -0.84 -4.84
N THR A 315 13.12 0.39 -4.35
CA THR A 315 13.85 1.41 -5.08
C THR A 315 15.29 0.99 -5.38
N LEU A 316 16.00 0.42 -4.40
CA LEU A 316 17.37 -0.08 -4.62
C LEU A 316 17.43 -1.28 -5.56
N ALA A 317 16.45 -2.19 -5.46
CA ALA A 317 16.37 -3.35 -6.34
C ALA A 317 16.11 -2.93 -7.79
N ALA A 318 15.20 -1.97 -8.01
CA ALA A 318 14.92 -1.39 -9.33
C ALA A 318 16.15 -0.74 -9.97
N GLN A 319 17.10 -0.25 -9.15
CA GLN A 319 18.39 0.28 -9.60
C GLN A 319 19.49 -0.78 -9.76
N GLY A 320 19.12 -2.06 -9.83
CA GLY A 320 20.03 -3.16 -10.08
C GLY A 320 20.86 -3.60 -8.88
N ARG A 321 20.49 -3.23 -7.65
CA ARG A 321 21.18 -3.75 -6.46
C ARG A 321 20.67 -5.14 -6.10
N ALA A 322 21.60 -6.07 -5.92
CA ALA A 322 21.29 -7.43 -5.51
C ALA A 322 20.58 -7.42 -4.13
N PRO A 323 19.48 -8.19 -3.95
CA PRO A 323 18.75 -8.26 -2.69
C PRO A 323 19.64 -8.62 -1.48
N ARG A 324 20.64 -9.49 -1.67
CA ARG A 324 21.61 -9.85 -0.63
C ARG A 324 22.44 -8.66 -0.15
N THR A 325 22.84 -7.76 -1.05
CA THR A 325 23.58 -6.55 -0.71
C THR A 325 22.70 -5.58 0.07
N ILE A 326 21.46 -5.39 -0.39
CA ILE A 326 20.46 -4.56 0.29
C ILE A 326 20.19 -5.12 1.71
N ALA A 327 19.99 -6.42 1.84
CA ALA A 327 19.81 -7.09 3.12
C ALA A 327 21.04 -6.97 4.03
N LYS A 328 22.25 -7.02 3.48
CA LYS A 328 23.48 -6.78 4.25
C LYS A 328 23.57 -5.35 4.78
N TRP A 329 23.14 -4.35 3.99
CA TRP A 329 23.12 -2.95 4.44
C TRP A 329 22.08 -2.66 5.51
N LEU A 330 20.94 -3.35 5.44
CA LEU A 330 19.79 -3.18 6.33
C LEU A 330 19.76 -4.20 7.49
N GLY A 331 20.70 -5.13 7.51
CA GLY A 331 20.83 -6.12 8.58
C GLY A 331 21.36 -5.50 9.86
N PRO A 332 21.26 -6.20 11.00
CA PRO A 332 21.88 -5.75 12.24
C PRO A 332 23.39 -5.63 12.04
N VAL A 333 23.90 -4.40 12.06
CA VAL A 333 25.33 -4.11 11.94
C VAL A 333 26.03 -4.25 13.29
N LEU A 334 25.26 -4.08 14.37
CA LEU A 334 25.69 -4.27 15.74
C LEU A 334 25.12 -5.58 16.27
N GLU A 335 26.01 -6.50 16.60
CA GLU A 335 25.68 -7.76 17.26
C GLU A 335 25.92 -7.59 18.76
N HIS A 336 24.90 -7.82 19.58
CA HIS A 336 25.04 -7.82 21.04
C HIS A 336 25.80 -9.08 21.45
N VAL A 337 27.08 -8.92 21.79
CA VAL A 337 27.96 -10.07 22.08
C VAL A 337 28.05 -10.41 23.55
N ALA A 338 27.91 -9.40 24.42
CA ALA A 338 28.01 -9.57 25.85
C ALA A 338 27.45 -8.36 26.61
N ASP A 339 27.27 -8.50 27.91
CA ASP A 339 27.01 -7.40 28.82
C ASP A 339 28.25 -7.14 29.70
N HIS A 340 28.63 -5.88 29.89
CA HIS A 340 29.72 -5.51 30.81
C HIS A 340 29.15 -4.85 32.06
N CYS A 341 29.64 -5.26 33.22
CA CYS A 341 29.27 -4.63 34.49
C CYS A 341 29.90 -3.25 34.62
N THR A 342 29.09 -2.26 35.00
CA THR A 342 29.55 -0.87 35.21
C THR A 342 30.46 -0.69 36.41
N GLU A 343 30.43 -1.59 37.38
CA GLU A 343 31.23 -1.51 38.61
C GLU A 343 32.50 -2.36 38.53
N CYS A 344 32.36 -3.67 38.26
CA CYS A 344 33.51 -4.58 38.26
C CYS A 344 34.14 -4.81 36.89
N GLY A 345 33.50 -4.38 35.79
CA GLY A 345 34.00 -4.59 34.43
C GLY A 345 33.90 -6.03 33.90
N ALA A 346 33.34 -6.97 34.67
CA ALA A 346 33.16 -8.35 34.22
C ALA A 346 32.16 -8.45 33.05
N THR A 347 32.42 -9.40 32.17
CA THR A 347 31.65 -9.63 30.93
C THR A 347 30.78 -10.87 31.06
N TRP A 348 29.52 -10.78 30.66
CA TRP A 348 28.51 -11.83 30.79
C TRP A 348 27.79 -12.09 29.46
N PRO A 349 27.30 -13.31 29.20
CA PRO A 349 26.45 -13.57 28.04
C PRO A 349 25.20 -12.68 28.04
N PRO A 350 24.75 -12.19 26.87
CA PRO A 350 23.54 -11.40 26.77
C PRO A 350 22.36 -12.12 27.43
N SER A 351 21.56 -11.38 28.22
CA SER A 351 20.28 -11.85 28.79
C SER A 351 20.34 -12.94 29.88
N GLU A 352 21.53 -13.34 30.34
CA GLU A 352 21.63 -14.35 31.41
C GLU A 352 21.35 -13.76 32.81
N PHE A 353 21.67 -12.49 33.03
CA PHE A 353 21.55 -11.83 34.33
C PHE A 353 20.96 -10.43 34.22
N ASN A 354 20.16 -10.03 35.21
CA ASN A 354 19.61 -8.67 35.31
C ASN A 354 20.55 -7.69 36.04
N ALA A 355 21.54 -8.22 36.79
CA ALA A 355 22.55 -7.48 37.52
C ALA A 355 23.81 -8.33 37.61
N CYS A 356 24.98 -7.70 37.83
CA CYS A 356 26.24 -8.42 37.81
C CYS A 356 26.33 -9.45 38.96
N PRO A 357 26.50 -10.76 38.65
CA PRO A 357 26.60 -11.81 39.67
C PRO A 357 28.02 -11.99 40.21
N ALA A 358 29.00 -11.16 39.80
CA ALA A 358 30.36 -11.25 40.31
C ALA A 358 30.40 -10.95 41.81
N ASP A 359 31.24 -11.67 42.54
CA ASP A 359 31.58 -11.33 43.91
C ASP A 359 32.78 -10.36 43.91
N LEU A 360 32.64 -9.24 44.61
CA LEU A 360 33.68 -8.26 44.87
C LEU A 360 34.28 -8.51 46.26
N PHE A 361 35.60 -8.57 46.33
CA PHE A 361 36.31 -8.66 47.60
C PHE A 361 36.49 -7.26 48.19
N ASP A 362 35.95 -7.01 49.38
CA ASP A 362 36.19 -5.77 50.12
C ASP A 362 37.45 -5.92 51.01
N PRO A 363 38.55 -5.21 50.71
CA PRO A 363 39.79 -5.31 51.48
C PRO A 363 39.68 -4.72 52.89
N ALA A 364 38.67 -3.90 53.19
CA ALA A 364 38.48 -3.32 54.52
C ALA A 364 37.83 -4.32 55.49
N THR A 365 36.87 -5.11 55.00
CA THR A 365 36.09 -6.07 55.80
C THR A 365 36.60 -7.51 55.65
N HIS A 366 37.38 -7.80 54.61
CA HIS A 366 37.77 -9.16 54.19
C HIS A 366 36.58 -10.06 53.83
N GLU A 367 35.42 -9.48 53.46
CA GLU A 367 34.22 -10.20 53.04
C GLU A 367 34.04 -10.16 51.51
N LEU A 368 33.28 -11.13 50.98
CA LEU A 368 32.86 -11.18 49.57
C LEU A 368 31.43 -10.63 49.47
N ASP A 369 31.29 -9.45 48.87
CA ASP A 369 30.01 -8.83 48.58
C ASP A 369 29.62 -9.04 47.13
N ARG A 370 28.33 -9.26 46.84
CA ARG A 370 27.87 -9.31 45.45
C ARG A 370 27.99 -7.93 44.82
N CYS A 371 28.63 -7.87 43.66
CA CYS A 371 28.80 -6.65 42.86
C CYS A 371 27.47 -5.90 42.71
N GLY A 372 26.44 -6.56 42.17
CA GLY A 372 25.12 -5.93 42.00
C GLY A 372 25.08 -4.79 40.97
N GLY A 373 26.23 -4.40 40.40
CA GLY A 373 26.32 -3.36 39.39
C GLY A 373 25.49 -3.63 38.14
N GLU A 374 25.05 -2.55 37.49
CA GLU A 374 24.25 -2.57 36.26
C GLU A 374 25.04 -3.20 35.11
N LEU A 375 24.36 -4.00 34.29
CA LEU A 375 24.91 -4.64 33.11
C LEU A 375 24.60 -3.80 31.87
N ARG A 376 25.63 -3.35 31.14
CA ARG A 376 25.50 -2.59 29.89
C ARG A 376 25.81 -3.46 28.69
N ALA A 377 24.95 -3.40 27.69
CA ALA A 377 25.15 -4.13 26.43
C ALA A 377 26.44 -3.66 25.72
N ALA A 378 27.30 -4.63 25.42
CA ALA A 378 28.47 -4.50 24.57
C ALA A 378 28.14 -5.06 23.18
N PHE A 379 28.32 -4.22 22.17
CA PHE A 379 28.06 -4.58 20.79
C PHE A 379 29.37 -4.69 20.01
N THR A 380 29.46 -5.67 19.12
CA THR A 380 30.50 -5.70 18.07
C THR A 380 29.92 -5.27 16.75
N GLY A 381 30.69 -4.47 16.00
CA GLY A 381 30.30 -3.94 14.72
C GLY A 381 30.78 -2.49 14.58
N ASP A 382 30.56 -1.91 13.41
CA ASP A 382 30.83 -0.50 13.15
C ASP A 382 29.54 0.29 13.42
N PRO A 383 29.46 1.12 14.48
CA PRO A 383 28.26 1.91 14.78
C PRO A 383 27.91 2.88 13.65
N GLU A 384 28.91 3.44 12.96
CA GLU A 384 28.74 4.34 11.83
C GLU A 384 28.21 3.61 10.58
N ALA A 385 28.27 2.28 10.61
CA ALA A 385 27.70 1.44 9.57
C ALA A 385 26.21 1.13 9.79
N VAL A 386 25.63 1.47 10.94
CA VAL A 386 24.19 1.35 11.19
C VAL A 386 23.47 2.42 10.38
N ILE A 387 22.50 2.00 9.56
CA ILE A 387 21.62 2.94 8.89
C ILE A 387 20.61 3.42 9.92
N ASP A 388 20.54 4.74 10.11
CA ASP A 388 19.56 5.31 11.04
C ASP A 388 18.13 4.93 10.60
N GLY A 389 17.29 4.63 11.56
CA GLY A 389 15.96 4.12 11.32
C GLY A 389 15.15 4.06 12.60
N TYR A 390 13.84 4.13 12.44
CA TYR A 390 12.92 4.00 13.57
C TYR A 390 11.78 3.04 13.23
N CYS A 391 11.26 2.41 14.27
CA CYS A 391 10.06 1.60 14.19
C CYS A 391 8.88 2.45 14.66
N GLU A 392 7.90 2.69 13.79
CA GLU A 392 6.65 3.31 14.17
C GLU A 392 5.83 2.31 15.00
N LEU A 393 5.80 2.48 16.32
CA LEU A 393 5.21 1.50 17.25
C LEU A 393 3.75 1.15 16.93
N LYS A 394 2.96 2.13 16.43
CA LYS A 394 1.55 1.94 16.08
C LYS A 394 1.36 0.98 14.90
N THR A 395 2.16 1.15 13.84
CA THR A 395 2.00 0.42 12.58
C THR A 395 3.00 -0.73 12.43
N ARG A 396 3.97 -0.80 13.35
CA ARG A 396 5.19 -1.63 13.26
C ARG A 396 5.95 -1.43 11.94
N ARG A 397 5.77 -0.28 11.27
CA ARG A 397 6.51 0.05 10.05
C ARG A 397 7.90 0.52 10.42
N VAL A 398 8.89 -0.08 9.77
CA VAL A 398 10.28 0.35 9.88
C VAL A 398 10.51 1.43 8.82
N TRP A 399 10.98 2.57 9.27
CA TRP A 399 11.43 3.69 8.46
C TRP A 399 12.95 3.74 8.50
N VAL A 400 13.56 3.97 7.35
CA VAL A 400 15.02 4.06 7.22
C VAL A 400 15.41 5.42 6.70
N TRP A 401 16.53 5.92 7.19
CA TRP A 401 17.13 7.16 6.74
C TRP A 401 17.72 6.96 5.34
N TRP A 402 17.03 7.55 4.36
CA TRP A 402 17.37 7.40 2.94
C TRP A 402 18.76 7.92 2.60
N PRO A 403 19.25 9.06 3.14
CA PRO A 403 20.58 9.56 2.82
C PRO A 403 21.71 8.55 3.10
N ASP A 404 21.69 7.84 4.22
CA ASP A 404 22.75 6.85 4.56
C ASP A 404 22.70 5.65 3.62
N LEU A 405 21.49 5.14 3.38
CA LEU A 405 21.26 4.03 2.48
C LEU A 405 21.66 4.39 1.03
N TRP A 406 21.37 5.62 0.61
CA TRP A 406 21.77 6.15 -0.69
C TRP A 406 23.28 6.39 -0.78
N HIS A 407 23.90 6.89 0.28
CA HIS A 407 25.35 7.03 0.35
C HIS A 407 26.05 5.67 0.20
N ARG A 408 25.54 4.62 0.86
CA ARG A 408 26.02 3.23 0.67
C ARG A 408 25.85 2.75 -0.75
N HIS A 409 24.72 3.05 -1.38
CA HIS A 409 24.51 2.77 -2.79
C HIS A 409 25.60 3.44 -3.65
N LEU A 410 25.84 4.73 -3.48
CA LEU A 410 26.80 5.48 -4.31
C LEU A 410 28.25 5.06 -4.07
N THR A 411 28.64 4.74 -2.83
CA THR A 411 30.02 4.39 -2.45
C THR A 411 30.38 2.94 -2.74
N THR A 412 29.40 2.03 -2.70
CA THR A 412 29.62 0.64 -3.09
C THR A 412 29.73 0.59 -4.61
N GLN A 413 30.95 0.73 -5.14
CA GLN A 413 31.25 0.60 -6.57
C GLN A 413 30.51 -0.63 -7.11
N THR A 414 29.59 -0.42 -8.05
CA THR A 414 29.12 -1.50 -8.91
C THR A 414 30.37 -1.99 -9.62
N ARG A 415 30.88 -3.17 -9.24
CA ARG A 415 31.87 -3.87 -10.04
C ARG A 415 31.28 -3.94 -11.43
N ARG A 416 31.77 -3.09 -12.34
CA ARG A 416 31.41 -3.17 -13.76
C ARG A 416 31.73 -4.61 -14.15
N PRO A 417 30.77 -5.36 -14.73
CA PRO A 417 31.11 -6.64 -15.30
C PRO A 417 32.25 -6.35 -16.29
N THR A 418 33.43 -6.88 -15.98
CA THR A 418 34.54 -6.91 -16.92
C THR A 418 33.99 -7.62 -18.14
N ALA A 419 33.83 -6.89 -19.24
CA ALA A 419 33.41 -7.45 -20.52
C ALA A 419 34.40 -8.58 -20.84
N GLY A 420 33.91 -9.81 -20.77
CA GLY A 420 34.58 -11.03 -21.20
C GLY A 420 34.13 -11.40 -22.60
#